data_AF-B4F378-F1
#
_entry.id   AF-B4F378-F1
#
_cell.length_a   1.000
_cell.length_b   1.000
_cell.length_c   1.000
_cell.angle_alpha   90.00
_cell.angle_beta   90.00
_cell.angle_gamma   90.00
#
_symmetry.space_group_name_H-M   'P 1'
#
loop_
_entity.id
_entity.type
_entity.pdbx_description
1 polymer ?
#
loop_
_entity_poly.entity_id
_entity_poly.type
_entity_poly.pdbx_seq_one_letter_code
_entity_poly.pdbx_strand_id
1 'polypeptide(L)'
;MSKPRGFSQEWVDYFIPETVSYDPQTGWPNLDDAVMRNLIAVDLGFEHGLPDQTIVDRLEVASSIKRLHELERDPIPGNYDLAHMQRIHHHLFQDVYPWAGEIRTAPRDWPMTKLGPNVKAHLAGEPNPPEVPHSYFAAKEIVPIAGRELDRIAAKDNLRGLDRDQFVDELTTVWARVNYVHPFREGNTRTQFAFFRQLAAEAGYELDTERFRDAVSAPGADNAVAGDLRTKFIWGRFQFQQTGETTLLREALDEGIRPTPEADAGEDLPVGPIIERGYDVSALSAAAAGHPRSTGAMLGYNEAAHVAGHPAPADVELAHGHTADSGYER
;
A
#
# COMPACT_ATOMS: atom_id res chain seq x y z
N MET A 1 -5.41 31.18 -22.16
CA MET A 1 -5.80 30.51 -20.91
C MET A 1 -6.27 29.12 -21.29
N SER A 2 -5.48 28.08 -21.01
CA SER A 2 -5.96 26.70 -21.17
C SER A 2 -7.14 26.52 -20.23
N LYS A 3 -8.25 25.91 -20.70
CA LYS A 3 -9.30 25.46 -19.80
C LYS A 3 -8.66 24.69 -18.64
N PRO A 4 -9.08 24.88 -17.38
CA PRO A 4 -8.67 24.02 -16.29
C PRO A 4 -8.86 22.57 -16.73
N ARG A 5 -7.84 21.73 -16.55
CA ARG A 5 -7.93 20.30 -16.89
C ARG A 5 -9.14 19.73 -16.13
N GLY A 6 -10.07 19.10 -16.83
CA GLY A 6 -11.28 18.58 -16.20
C GLY A 6 -10.90 17.58 -15.10
N PHE A 7 -11.58 17.69 -13.96
CA PHE A 7 -11.51 16.67 -12.91
C PHE A 7 -11.89 15.31 -13.49
N SER A 8 -11.22 14.22 -13.08
CA SER A 8 -11.51 12.86 -13.57
C SER A 8 -12.84 12.42 -12.99
N GLN A 9 -13.89 12.31 -13.82
CA GLN A 9 -15.21 11.87 -13.37
C GLN A 9 -15.11 10.48 -12.73
N GLU A 10 -14.25 9.62 -13.28
CA GLU A 10 -13.97 8.29 -12.76
C GLU A 10 -13.44 8.32 -11.31
N TRP A 11 -12.86 9.43 -10.86
CA TRP A 11 -12.45 9.62 -9.46
C TRP A 11 -13.64 9.92 -8.55
N VAL A 12 -14.59 10.74 -9.03
CA VAL A 12 -15.84 11.03 -8.32
C VAL A 12 -16.72 9.78 -8.23
N ASP A 13 -16.70 8.93 -9.26
CA ASP A 13 -17.55 7.74 -9.34
C ASP A 13 -17.27 6.71 -8.24
N TYR A 14 -16.13 6.78 -7.55
CA TYR A 14 -15.85 5.99 -6.35
C TYR A 14 -16.68 6.39 -5.13
N PHE A 15 -17.34 7.56 -5.15
CA PHE A 15 -18.07 8.12 -4.02
C PHE A 15 -19.58 8.01 -4.19
N ILE A 16 -20.28 7.96 -3.06
CA ILE A 16 -21.73 8.08 -2.99
C ILE A 16 -22.09 9.48 -3.50
N PRO A 17 -22.81 9.60 -4.64
CA PRO A 17 -23.12 10.89 -5.26
C PRO A 17 -23.72 11.91 -4.29
N GLU A 18 -24.59 11.46 -3.39
CA GLU A 18 -25.29 12.30 -2.43
C GLU A 18 -24.36 12.90 -1.36
N THR A 19 -23.17 12.33 -1.18
CA THR A 19 -22.15 12.80 -0.23
C THR A 19 -21.10 13.71 -0.88
N VAL A 20 -21.10 13.82 -2.21
CA VAL A 20 -20.16 14.70 -2.93
C VAL A 20 -20.70 16.12 -2.90
N SER A 21 -19.90 17.04 -2.34
CA SER A 21 -20.20 18.47 -2.41
C SER A 21 -19.51 19.09 -3.63
N TYR A 22 -20.01 20.23 -4.10
CA TYR A 22 -19.42 20.94 -5.24
C TYR A 22 -19.18 22.39 -4.88
N ASP A 23 -17.99 22.89 -5.20
CA ASP A 23 -17.65 24.29 -5.00
C ASP A 23 -18.56 25.18 -5.87
N PRO A 24 -19.26 26.16 -5.29
CA PRO A 24 -20.27 26.94 -6.01
C PRO A 24 -19.69 27.92 -7.03
N GLN A 25 -18.40 28.26 -6.94
CA GLN A 25 -17.74 29.22 -7.84
C GLN A 25 -17.11 28.53 -9.05
N THR A 26 -16.49 27.38 -8.82
CA THR A 26 -15.70 26.65 -9.80
C THR A 26 -16.46 25.45 -10.39
N GLY A 27 -17.44 24.92 -9.67
CA GLY A 27 -18.15 23.68 -10.00
C GLY A 27 -17.33 22.42 -9.78
N TRP A 28 -16.17 22.52 -9.11
CA TRP A 28 -15.30 21.39 -8.84
C TRP A 28 -15.85 20.55 -7.68
N PRO A 29 -15.74 19.20 -7.74
CA PRO A 29 -16.14 18.36 -6.63
C PRO A 29 -15.20 18.59 -5.44
N ASN A 30 -15.77 18.72 -4.25
CA ASN A 30 -15.09 18.62 -2.98
C ASN A 30 -15.43 17.25 -2.35
N LEU A 31 -14.39 16.45 -2.16
CA LEU A 31 -14.45 15.06 -1.74
C LEU A 31 -13.99 14.85 -0.28
N ASP A 32 -13.69 15.92 0.45
CA ASP A 32 -13.10 15.84 1.79
C ASP A 32 -14.02 15.08 2.78
N ASP A 33 -15.33 15.27 2.64
CA ASP A 33 -16.37 14.61 3.46
C ASP A 33 -17.16 13.55 2.67
N ALA A 34 -16.77 13.25 1.43
CA ALA A 34 -17.49 12.31 0.59
C ALA A 34 -17.20 10.86 1.04
N VAL A 35 -18.25 10.05 1.11
CA VAL A 35 -18.16 8.64 1.51
C VAL A 35 -18.03 7.77 0.27
N MET A 36 -17.09 6.83 0.28
CA MET A 36 -16.91 5.89 -0.84
C MET A 36 -18.15 5.00 -1.02
N ARG A 37 -18.52 4.72 -2.27
CA ARG A 37 -19.54 3.71 -2.61
C ARG A 37 -19.17 2.39 -1.94
N ASN A 38 -20.17 1.79 -1.31
CA ASN A 38 -19.98 0.57 -0.54
C ASN A 38 -21.20 -0.34 -0.66
N LEU A 39 -21.04 -1.59 -0.23
CA LEU A 39 -22.05 -2.64 -0.28
C LEU A 39 -22.89 -2.70 1.01
N ILE A 40 -22.63 -1.81 1.97
CA ILE A 40 -23.28 -1.82 3.27
C ILE A 40 -24.68 -1.21 3.14
N ALA A 41 -25.68 -1.93 3.67
CA ALA A 41 -27.07 -1.50 3.73
C ALA A 41 -27.74 -1.27 2.35
N VAL A 42 -27.17 -1.77 1.25
CA VAL A 42 -27.78 -1.70 -0.08
C VAL A 42 -29.16 -2.37 -0.09
N ASP A 43 -29.29 -3.53 0.56
CA ASP A 43 -30.57 -4.24 0.73
C ASP A 43 -31.60 -3.50 1.61
N LEU A 44 -31.15 -2.48 2.34
CA LEU A 44 -32.00 -1.61 3.17
C LEU A 44 -32.42 -0.33 2.43
N GLY A 45 -32.15 -0.23 1.13
CA GLY A 45 -32.55 0.89 0.27
C GLY A 45 -31.49 1.97 0.08
N PHE A 46 -30.27 1.77 0.59
CA PHE A 46 -29.15 2.67 0.31
C PHE A 46 -28.50 2.29 -1.03
N GLU A 47 -29.07 2.77 -2.16
CA GLU A 47 -28.69 2.37 -3.53
C GLU A 47 -27.18 2.38 -3.82
N HIS A 48 -26.44 3.31 -3.21
CA HIS A 48 -25.01 3.51 -3.44
C HIS A 48 -24.12 3.09 -2.25
N GLY A 49 -24.74 2.55 -1.19
CA GLY A 49 -24.10 2.22 0.07
C GLY A 49 -24.47 3.19 1.19
N LEU A 50 -24.06 2.84 2.42
CA LEU A 50 -24.32 3.63 3.61
C LEU A 50 -23.50 4.93 3.57
N PRO A 51 -24.13 6.13 3.66
CA PRO A 51 -23.44 7.42 3.63
C PRO A 51 -22.94 7.85 5.02
N ASP A 52 -22.31 6.93 5.76
CA ASP A 52 -21.72 7.19 7.08
C ASP A 52 -20.31 6.63 7.13
N GLN A 53 -19.31 7.51 7.03
CA GLN A 53 -17.90 7.13 7.03
C GLN A 53 -17.49 6.37 8.29
N THR A 54 -18.02 6.74 9.46
CA THR A 54 -17.64 6.11 10.73
C THR A 54 -18.13 4.66 10.79
N ILE A 55 -19.34 4.40 10.28
CA ILE A 55 -19.86 3.03 10.24
C ILE A 55 -19.16 2.21 9.15
N VAL A 56 -18.92 2.81 7.98
CA VAL A 56 -18.18 2.16 6.88
C VAL A 56 -16.79 1.75 7.34
N ASP A 57 -16.03 2.63 8.00
CA ASP A 57 -14.68 2.32 8.51
C ASP A 57 -14.69 1.13 9.47
N ARG A 58 -15.64 1.10 10.41
CA ARG A 58 -15.74 0.02 11.40
C ARG A 58 -16.06 -1.32 10.74
N LEU A 59 -16.99 -1.32 9.78
CA LEU A 59 -17.39 -2.54 9.07
C LEU A 59 -16.31 -2.99 8.08
N GLU A 60 -15.59 -2.07 7.46
CA GLU A 60 -14.45 -2.34 6.59
C GLU A 60 -13.32 -3.03 7.35
N VAL A 61 -12.95 -2.47 8.51
CA VAL A 61 -11.96 -3.07 9.41
C VAL A 61 -12.43 -4.47 9.85
N ALA A 62 -13.65 -4.59 10.38
CA ALA A 62 -14.16 -5.89 10.85
C ALA A 62 -14.20 -6.96 9.73
N SER A 63 -14.64 -6.58 8.53
CA SER A 63 -14.73 -7.49 7.38
C SER A 63 -13.34 -7.88 6.88
N SER A 64 -12.44 -6.92 6.68
CA SER A 64 -11.08 -7.20 6.20
C SER A 64 -10.28 -8.05 7.19
N ILE A 65 -10.48 -7.86 8.51
CA ILE A 65 -9.92 -8.73 9.55
C ILE A 65 -10.39 -10.18 9.41
N LYS A 66 -11.70 -10.39 9.24
CA LYS A 66 -12.26 -11.74 9.03
C LYS A 66 -11.63 -12.41 7.79
N ARG A 67 -11.52 -11.66 6.70
CA ARG A 67 -10.95 -12.15 5.43
C ARG A 67 -9.47 -12.47 5.51
N LEU A 68 -8.72 -11.72 6.32
CA LEU A 68 -7.30 -12.00 6.55
C LEU A 68 -7.08 -13.31 7.29
N HIS A 69 -7.88 -13.60 8.32
CA HIS A 69 -7.87 -14.91 8.98
C HIS A 69 -8.25 -16.05 8.03
N GLU A 70 -9.14 -15.82 7.07
CA GLU A 70 -9.45 -16.82 6.05
C GLU A 70 -8.23 -17.10 5.17
N LEU A 71 -7.49 -16.07 4.72
CA LEU A 71 -6.27 -16.24 3.92
C LEU A 71 -5.15 -16.96 4.67
N GLU A 72 -5.06 -16.80 5.99
CA GLU A 72 -4.06 -17.52 6.78
C GLU A 72 -4.31 -19.02 6.79
N ARG A 73 -5.58 -19.43 6.78
CA ARG A 73 -5.98 -20.84 6.81
C ARG A 73 -5.99 -21.46 5.42
N ASP A 74 -6.41 -20.68 4.43
CA ASP A 74 -6.50 -21.09 3.04
C ASP A 74 -5.93 -19.98 2.13
N PRO A 75 -4.59 -19.92 1.98
CA PRO A 75 -3.94 -18.91 1.15
C PRO A 75 -4.43 -19.00 -0.30
N ILE A 76 -4.65 -17.86 -0.95
CA ILE A 76 -5.04 -17.85 -2.36
C ILE A 76 -3.83 -18.30 -3.19
N PRO A 77 -3.94 -19.38 -4.00
CA PRO A 77 -2.84 -19.77 -4.86
C PRO A 77 -2.59 -18.72 -5.95
N GLY A 78 -1.33 -18.48 -6.29
CA GLY A 78 -0.96 -17.56 -7.35
C GLY A 78 0.55 -17.47 -7.59
N ASN A 79 0.93 -16.71 -8.62
CA ASN A 79 2.32 -16.59 -9.07
C ASN A 79 2.98 -15.28 -8.62
N TYR A 80 2.42 -14.63 -7.60
CA TYR A 80 2.84 -13.30 -7.14
C TYR A 80 2.86 -12.24 -8.26
N ASP A 81 1.90 -12.33 -9.18
CA ASP A 81 1.64 -11.36 -10.24
C ASP A 81 0.53 -10.36 -9.83
N LEU A 82 0.26 -9.39 -10.72
CA LEU A 82 -0.79 -8.40 -10.48
C LEU A 82 -2.17 -9.06 -10.32
N ALA A 83 -2.46 -10.12 -11.08
CA ALA A 83 -3.72 -10.84 -10.98
C ALA A 83 -3.89 -11.51 -9.60
N HIS A 84 -2.81 -12.06 -9.04
CA HIS A 84 -2.79 -12.59 -7.69
C HIS A 84 -3.05 -11.49 -6.65
N MET A 85 -2.38 -10.34 -6.78
CA MET A 85 -2.61 -9.20 -5.90
C MET A 85 -4.06 -8.69 -5.97
N GLN A 86 -4.66 -8.65 -7.16
CA GLN A 86 -6.07 -8.30 -7.35
C GLN A 86 -7.02 -9.31 -6.69
N ARG A 87 -6.73 -10.62 -6.75
CA ARG A 87 -7.54 -11.64 -6.05
C ARG A 87 -7.46 -11.49 -4.53
N ILE A 88 -6.28 -11.22 -3.98
CA ILE A 88 -6.13 -10.93 -2.55
C ILE A 88 -6.92 -9.67 -2.17
N HIS A 89 -6.80 -8.58 -2.94
CA HIS A 89 -7.57 -7.38 -2.70
C HIS A 89 -9.08 -7.64 -2.78
N HIS A 90 -9.54 -8.39 -3.78
CA HIS A 90 -10.94 -8.79 -3.89
C HIS A 90 -11.38 -9.49 -2.62
N HIS A 91 -10.66 -10.54 -2.21
CA HIS A 91 -11.00 -11.32 -1.04
C HIS A 91 -11.09 -10.49 0.24
N LEU A 92 -10.17 -9.54 0.45
CA LEU A 92 -10.14 -8.68 1.63
C LEU A 92 -11.30 -7.66 1.69
N PHE A 93 -11.80 -7.21 0.52
CA PHE A 93 -12.70 -6.06 0.44
C PHE A 93 -14.06 -6.34 -0.22
N GLN A 94 -14.31 -7.58 -0.68
CA GLN A 94 -15.52 -8.01 -1.39
C GLN A 94 -16.83 -7.74 -0.63
N ASP A 95 -16.80 -7.65 0.70
CA ASP A 95 -18.00 -7.41 1.52
C ASP A 95 -18.32 -5.91 1.68
N VAL A 96 -17.40 -5.02 1.26
CA VAL A 96 -17.47 -3.59 1.57
C VAL A 96 -17.49 -2.77 0.30
N TYR A 97 -16.60 -3.05 -0.66
CA TYR A 97 -16.43 -2.20 -1.82
C TYR A 97 -16.86 -2.92 -3.10
N PRO A 98 -17.71 -2.29 -3.95
CA PRO A 98 -18.13 -2.88 -5.21
C PRO A 98 -16.97 -3.06 -6.21
N TRP A 99 -15.91 -2.27 -6.06
CA TRP A 99 -14.69 -2.30 -6.89
C TRP A 99 -13.59 -3.19 -6.28
N ALA A 100 -13.90 -4.06 -5.31
CA ALA A 100 -12.91 -4.92 -4.69
C ALA A 100 -12.18 -5.80 -5.72
N GLY A 101 -10.86 -5.64 -5.83
CA GLY A 101 -10.00 -6.35 -6.77
C GLY A 101 -9.75 -5.59 -8.07
N GLU A 102 -10.42 -4.46 -8.27
CA GLU A 102 -10.24 -3.62 -9.46
C GLU A 102 -9.09 -2.64 -9.28
N ILE A 103 -8.29 -2.48 -10.33
CA ILE A 103 -7.26 -1.45 -10.41
C ILE A 103 -7.93 -0.08 -10.47
N ARG A 104 -7.42 0.90 -9.73
CA ARG A 104 -7.99 2.25 -9.77
C ARG A 104 -7.93 2.80 -11.18
N THR A 105 -9.01 3.45 -11.58
CA THR A 105 -9.22 4.00 -12.93
C THR A 105 -8.84 5.47 -13.03
N ALA A 106 -8.62 6.13 -11.88
CA ALA A 106 -8.30 7.53 -11.81
C ALA A 106 -7.18 7.84 -10.79
N PRO A 107 -6.63 9.06 -10.81
CA PRO A 107 -6.60 9.95 -11.97
C PRO A 107 -5.98 9.24 -13.19
N ARG A 108 -6.63 9.35 -14.35
CA ARG A 108 -6.27 8.56 -15.53
C ARG A 108 -4.95 8.98 -16.17
N ASP A 109 -4.81 10.28 -16.36
CA ASP A 109 -3.76 10.87 -17.21
C ASP A 109 -2.71 11.66 -16.45
N TRP A 110 -2.85 11.79 -15.12
CA TRP A 110 -1.91 12.48 -14.26
C TRP A 110 -1.69 11.69 -12.96
N PRO A 111 -0.59 11.95 -12.25
CA PRO A 111 -0.29 11.29 -10.98
C PRO A 111 -1.39 11.48 -9.94
N MET A 112 -1.64 10.44 -9.14
CA MET A 112 -2.40 10.59 -7.90
C MET A 112 -1.49 11.25 -6.86
N THR A 113 -1.97 12.25 -6.13
CA THR A 113 -1.18 12.90 -5.09
C THR A 113 -1.82 12.66 -3.73
N LYS A 114 -1.01 12.33 -2.72
CA LYS A 114 -1.43 12.28 -1.31
C LYS A 114 -0.46 13.12 -0.48
N LEU A 115 -0.92 13.72 0.60
CA LEU A 115 -0.02 14.31 1.60
C LEU A 115 0.62 13.19 2.42
N GLY A 116 1.87 13.39 2.81
CA GLY A 116 2.60 12.47 3.66
C GLY A 116 3.81 13.11 4.33
N PRO A 117 4.52 12.38 5.21
CA PRO A 117 5.65 12.90 5.97
C PRO A 117 6.79 13.40 5.07
N ASN A 118 7.33 14.56 5.42
CA ASN A 118 8.55 15.09 4.83
C ASN A 118 9.78 14.45 5.48
N VAL A 119 10.08 13.23 5.05
CA VAL A 119 11.19 12.42 5.54
C VAL A 119 12.53 13.13 5.35
N LYS A 120 12.74 13.85 4.24
CA LYS A 120 13.98 14.59 4.00
C LYS A 120 14.23 15.67 5.05
N ALA A 121 13.21 16.45 5.39
CA ALA A 121 13.31 17.48 6.43
C ALA A 121 13.54 16.87 7.81
N HIS A 122 12.85 15.77 8.14
CA HIS A 122 13.06 15.07 9.39
C HIS A 122 14.49 14.54 9.53
N LEU A 123 15.02 13.89 8.49
CA LEU A 123 16.40 13.38 8.48
C LEU A 123 17.44 14.51 8.53
N ALA A 124 17.07 15.72 8.10
CA ALA A 124 17.88 16.93 8.27
C ALA A 124 17.80 17.53 9.69
N GLY A 125 17.03 16.91 10.61
CA GLY A 125 16.89 17.33 12.00
C GLY A 125 15.78 18.35 12.24
N GLU A 126 14.88 18.59 11.28
CA GLU A 126 13.74 19.47 11.49
C GLU A 126 12.72 18.84 12.46
N PRO A 127 12.34 19.54 13.55
CA PRO A 127 11.34 19.05 14.47
C PRO A 127 9.94 19.16 13.82
N ASN A 128 9.20 18.05 13.77
CA ASN A 128 7.82 17.96 13.25
C ASN A 128 7.64 18.63 11.88
N PRO A 129 8.31 18.14 10.82
CA PRO A 129 8.21 18.78 9.52
C PRO A 129 6.77 18.65 8.99
N PRO A 130 6.28 19.65 8.23
CA PRO A 130 4.94 19.60 7.66
C PRO A 130 4.82 18.44 6.67
N GLU A 131 3.60 17.96 6.47
CA GLU A 131 3.32 17.05 5.38
C GLU A 131 3.55 17.73 4.03
N VAL A 132 4.02 16.94 3.06
CA VAL A 132 4.31 17.40 1.70
C VAL A 132 3.57 16.49 0.70
N PRO A 133 3.27 16.98 -0.51
CA PRO A 133 2.63 16.17 -1.53
C PRO A 133 3.57 15.10 -2.08
N HIS A 134 3.04 13.88 -2.20
CA HIS A 134 3.68 12.72 -2.79
C HIS A 134 2.85 12.19 -3.94
N SER A 135 3.48 12.10 -5.11
CA SER A 135 2.85 11.60 -6.33
C SER A 135 2.93 10.08 -6.38
N TYR A 136 1.96 9.46 -7.06
CA TYR A 136 1.90 8.04 -7.42
C TYR A 136 1.50 7.97 -8.90
N PHE A 137 1.70 6.82 -9.55
CA PHE A 137 1.47 6.69 -10.99
C PHE A 137 0.06 7.09 -11.46
N ALA A 138 -0.09 7.52 -12.71
CA ALA A 138 -1.42 7.69 -13.30
C ALA A 138 -2.07 6.31 -13.51
N ALA A 139 -3.40 6.24 -13.51
CA ALA A 139 -4.11 4.96 -13.60
C ALA A 139 -3.75 4.17 -14.87
N LYS A 140 -3.54 4.85 -16.00
CA LYS A 140 -3.14 4.22 -17.27
C LYS A 140 -1.77 3.53 -17.22
N GLU A 141 -0.95 3.88 -16.25
CA GLU A 141 0.42 3.37 -16.10
C GLU A 141 0.49 2.18 -15.14
N ILE A 142 -0.54 1.94 -14.32
CA ILE A 142 -0.51 0.95 -13.24
C ILE A 142 -0.23 -0.46 -13.76
N VAL A 143 -1.02 -0.94 -14.70
CA VAL A 143 -0.93 -2.34 -15.19
C VAL A 143 0.47 -2.67 -15.73
N PRO A 144 1.04 -1.91 -16.70
CA PRO A 144 2.35 -2.24 -17.23
C PRO A 144 3.49 -2.09 -16.21
N ILE A 145 3.37 -1.18 -15.24
CA ILE A 145 4.42 -0.95 -14.24
C ILE A 145 4.32 -1.96 -13.10
N ALA A 146 3.13 -2.19 -12.54
CA ALA A 146 2.92 -3.22 -11.52
C ALA A 146 3.34 -4.60 -12.02
N GLY A 147 2.95 -4.97 -13.25
CA GLY A 147 3.37 -6.23 -13.86
C GLY A 147 4.89 -6.36 -13.88
N ARG A 148 5.59 -5.35 -14.42
CA ARG A 148 7.06 -5.35 -14.48
C ARG A 148 7.72 -5.48 -13.10
N GLU A 149 7.21 -4.79 -12.09
CA GLU A 149 7.82 -4.81 -10.76
C GLU A 149 7.54 -6.13 -10.01
N LEU A 150 6.36 -6.74 -10.24
CA LEU A 150 6.00 -8.04 -9.68
C LEU A 150 6.68 -9.20 -10.41
N ASP A 151 6.92 -9.12 -11.72
CA ASP A 151 7.64 -10.13 -12.51
C ASP A 151 9.07 -10.39 -11.97
N ARG A 152 9.66 -9.40 -11.27
CA ARG A 152 10.96 -9.56 -10.58
C ARG A 152 10.94 -10.63 -9.48
N ILE A 153 9.77 -10.82 -8.84
CA ILE A 153 9.57 -11.87 -7.83
C ILE A 153 9.72 -13.24 -8.49
N ALA A 154 8.96 -13.47 -9.57
CA ALA A 154 8.98 -14.73 -10.31
C ALA A 154 10.37 -15.01 -10.94
N ALA A 155 11.06 -13.98 -11.43
CA ALA A 155 12.42 -14.10 -11.98
C ALA A 155 13.47 -14.58 -10.96
N LYS A 156 13.16 -14.51 -9.66
CA LYS A 156 14.00 -14.96 -8.54
C LYS A 156 13.37 -16.13 -7.78
N ASP A 157 12.64 -17.00 -8.48
CA ASP A 157 11.93 -18.15 -7.91
C ASP A 157 11.06 -17.79 -6.70
N ASN A 158 10.32 -16.68 -6.80
CA ASN A 158 9.52 -16.14 -5.72
C ASN A 158 10.31 -15.88 -4.42
N LEU A 159 11.56 -15.46 -4.55
CA LEU A 159 12.50 -15.17 -3.47
C LEU A 159 12.86 -16.39 -2.59
N ARG A 160 12.58 -17.61 -3.06
CA ARG A 160 12.93 -18.84 -2.35
C ARG A 160 14.43 -19.11 -2.42
N GLY A 161 14.96 -19.77 -1.40
CA GLY A 161 16.37 -20.21 -1.34
C GLY A 161 17.39 -19.08 -1.13
N LEU A 162 16.94 -17.83 -0.97
CA LEU A 162 17.78 -16.72 -0.54
C LEU A 162 18.12 -16.86 0.95
N ASP A 163 19.29 -16.36 1.37
CA ASP A 163 19.52 -16.14 2.79
C ASP A 163 18.67 -14.96 3.32
N ARG A 164 18.62 -14.77 4.64
CA ARG A 164 17.71 -13.78 5.24
C ARG A 164 18.02 -12.37 4.75
N ASP A 165 19.29 -11.98 4.68
CA ASP A 165 19.66 -10.62 4.31
C ASP A 165 19.32 -10.34 2.85
N GLN A 166 19.61 -11.30 1.96
CA GLN A 166 19.21 -11.26 0.56
C GLN A 166 17.69 -11.21 0.40
N PHE A 167 16.95 -12.04 1.13
CA PHE A 167 15.50 -12.05 1.09
C PHE A 167 14.92 -10.70 1.49
N VAL A 168 15.39 -10.12 2.60
CA VAL A 168 14.91 -8.82 3.08
C VAL A 168 15.27 -7.70 2.07
N ASP A 169 16.45 -7.73 1.45
CA ASP A 169 16.84 -6.75 0.42
C ASP A 169 15.91 -6.80 -0.81
N GLU A 170 15.64 -8.00 -1.32
CA GLU A 170 14.76 -8.21 -2.47
C GLU A 170 13.31 -7.85 -2.16
N LEU A 171 12.80 -8.31 -1.02
CA LEU A 171 11.46 -7.98 -0.55
C LEU A 171 11.29 -6.47 -0.40
N THR A 172 12.26 -5.79 0.20
CA THR A 172 12.26 -4.33 0.37
C THR A 172 12.16 -3.63 -0.97
N THR A 173 12.98 -4.05 -1.94
CA THR A 173 13.05 -3.43 -3.26
C THR A 173 11.71 -3.54 -3.98
N VAL A 174 11.11 -4.74 -4.01
CA VAL A 174 9.84 -4.96 -4.69
C VAL A 174 8.70 -4.25 -3.94
N TRP A 175 8.66 -4.32 -2.60
CA TRP A 175 7.61 -3.68 -1.81
C TRP A 175 7.62 -2.16 -1.96
N ALA A 176 8.79 -1.51 -1.92
CA ALA A 176 8.93 -0.07 -2.16
C ALA A 176 8.32 0.35 -3.51
N ARG A 177 8.63 -0.41 -4.57
CA ARG A 177 8.18 -0.16 -5.94
C ARG A 177 6.68 -0.38 -6.10
N VAL A 178 6.15 -1.50 -5.63
CA VAL A 178 4.71 -1.79 -5.64
C VAL A 178 3.94 -0.73 -4.86
N ASN A 179 4.46 -0.29 -3.70
CA ASN A 179 3.84 0.78 -2.93
C ASN A 179 3.78 2.11 -3.70
N TYR A 180 4.81 2.40 -4.50
CA TYR A 180 4.83 3.58 -5.37
C TYR A 180 3.84 3.47 -6.55
N VAL A 181 3.59 2.26 -7.06
CA VAL A 181 2.52 2.03 -8.06
C VAL A 181 1.14 2.34 -7.51
N HIS A 182 0.86 1.91 -6.28
CA HIS A 182 -0.41 2.15 -5.58
C HIS A 182 -1.65 1.75 -6.42
N PRO A 183 -1.78 0.45 -6.75
CA PRO A 183 -2.68 -0.01 -7.80
C PRO A 183 -4.18 0.11 -7.50
N PHE A 184 -4.60 0.15 -6.23
CA PHE A 184 -6.02 0.15 -5.84
C PHE A 184 -6.49 1.52 -5.38
N ARG A 185 -7.82 1.74 -5.35
CA ARG A 185 -8.41 2.99 -4.87
C ARG A 185 -8.19 3.18 -3.36
N GLU A 186 -8.40 2.12 -2.58
CA GLU A 186 -8.11 2.05 -1.15
C GLU A 186 -7.64 0.62 -0.81
N GLY A 187 -7.10 0.38 0.37
CA GLY A 187 -6.75 -0.98 0.80
C GLY A 187 -5.40 -1.49 0.31
N ASN A 188 -4.58 -0.62 -0.29
CA ASN A 188 -3.26 -0.95 -0.83
C ASN A 188 -2.33 -1.58 0.23
N THR A 189 -2.22 -0.95 1.41
CA THR A 189 -1.31 -1.45 2.46
C THR A 189 -1.73 -2.82 2.97
N ARG A 190 -3.03 -3.03 3.26
CA ARG A 190 -3.59 -4.31 3.72
C ARG A 190 -3.35 -5.43 2.71
N THR A 191 -3.62 -5.14 1.44
CA THR A 191 -3.39 -6.09 0.34
C THR A 191 -1.90 -6.44 0.23
N GLN A 192 -1.01 -5.45 0.28
CA GLN A 192 0.43 -5.70 0.22
C GLN A 192 0.92 -6.52 1.41
N PHE A 193 0.47 -6.23 2.64
CA PHE A 193 0.83 -7.04 3.80
C PHE A 193 0.38 -8.50 3.63
N ALA A 194 -0.87 -8.75 3.23
CA ALA A 194 -1.34 -10.11 2.98
C ALA A 194 -0.54 -10.82 1.87
N PHE A 195 -0.28 -10.13 0.77
CA PHE A 195 0.46 -10.64 -0.38
C PHE A 195 1.92 -10.99 -0.03
N PHE A 196 2.64 -10.06 0.60
CA PHE A 196 4.05 -10.25 0.95
C PHE A 196 4.26 -11.16 2.15
N ARG A 197 3.26 -11.26 3.03
CA ARG A 197 3.25 -12.26 4.10
C ARG A 197 3.18 -13.67 3.54
N GLN A 198 2.29 -13.92 2.57
CA GLN A 198 2.21 -15.21 1.90
C GLN A 198 3.53 -15.53 1.17
N LEU A 199 4.10 -14.54 0.46
CA LEU A 199 5.40 -14.67 -0.22
C LEU A 199 6.52 -15.06 0.76
N ALA A 200 6.61 -14.35 1.90
CA ALA A 200 7.61 -14.61 2.91
C ALA A 200 7.48 -16.04 3.46
N ALA A 201 6.27 -16.47 3.77
CA ALA A 201 6.02 -17.80 4.31
C ALA A 201 6.42 -18.90 3.33
N GLU A 202 6.11 -18.75 2.04
CA GLU A 202 6.56 -19.68 1.00
C GLU A 202 8.08 -19.65 0.75
N ALA A 203 8.77 -18.57 1.14
CA ALA A 203 10.21 -18.44 1.08
C ALA A 203 10.93 -18.90 2.37
N GLY A 204 10.19 -19.42 3.36
CA GLY A 204 10.76 -19.90 4.63
C GLY A 204 10.89 -18.84 5.72
N TYR A 205 10.24 -17.68 5.55
CA TYR A 205 10.26 -16.56 6.48
C TYR A 205 8.87 -16.21 7.03
N GLU A 206 8.84 -15.69 8.25
CA GLU A 206 7.64 -15.12 8.83
C GLU A 206 7.74 -13.58 8.82
N LEU A 207 6.70 -12.92 8.31
CA LEU A 207 6.44 -11.50 8.59
C LEU A 207 5.64 -11.36 9.89
N ASP A 208 6.31 -10.94 10.97
CA ASP A 208 5.71 -10.71 12.29
C ASP A 208 4.92 -9.40 12.31
N THR A 209 3.66 -9.48 11.91
CA THR A 209 2.79 -8.30 11.78
C THR A 209 2.44 -7.66 13.11
N GLU A 210 2.58 -8.38 14.23
CA GLU A 210 2.37 -7.86 15.59
C GLU A 210 3.29 -6.70 15.92
N ARG A 211 4.52 -6.75 15.39
CA ARG A 211 5.52 -5.71 15.59
C ARG A 211 5.17 -4.40 14.90
N PHE A 212 4.22 -4.39 13.98
CA PHE A 212 3.74 -3.20 13.27
C PHE A 212 2.51 -2.57 13.94
N ARG A 213 2.18 -2.95 15.17
CA ARG A 213 1.09 -2.34 15.94
C ARG A 213 1.48 -0.97 16.46
N ASP A 214 0.55 -0.02 16.40
CA ASP A 214 0.71 1.27 17.09
C ASP A 214 0.84 1.06 18.62
N ALA A 215 1.95 1.53 19.21
CA ALA A 215 2.18 1.45 20.65
C ALA A 215 1.10 2.17 21.48
N VAL A 216 0.45 3.20 20.93
CA VAL A 216 -0.65 3.90 21.62
C VAL A 216 -1.90 3.01 21.75
N SER A 217 -2.06 2.03 20.86
CA SER A 217 -3.22 1.12 20.82
C SER A 217 -2.99 -0.23 21.52
N ALA A 218 -1.78 -0.49 22.06
CA ALA A 218 -1.44 -1.76 22.70
C ALA A 218 -1.60 -1.69 24.24
N PRO A 219 -2.47 -2.50 24.87
CA PRO A 219 -2.54 -2.60 26.32
C PRO A 219 -1.21 -3.15 26.89
N GLY A 220 -0.55 -2.40 27.78
CA GLY A 220 0.68 -2.85 28.44
C GLY A 220 1.97 -2.69 27.61
N ALA A 221 2.06 -1.66 26.77
CA ALA A 221 3.20 -1.40 25.88
C ALA A 221 4.52 -1.07 26.61
N ASP A 222 5.17 -2.09 27.19
CA ASP A 222 6.60 -2.09 27.54
C ASP A 222 7.48 -2.48 26.33
N ASN A 223 6.89 -2.78 25.17
CA ASN A 223 7.61 -3.03 23.92
C ASN A 223 7.95 -1.72 23.20
N ALA A 224 9.03 -1.07 23.63
CA ALA A 224 9.53 0.18 23.04
C ALA A 224 9.76 0.14 21.51
N VAL A 225 9.89 -1.05 20.91
CA VAL A 225 10.16 -1.25 19.47
C VAL A 225 8.88 -1.26 18.63
N ALA A 226 7.75 -1.76 19.15
CA ALA A 226 6.51 -1.93 18.37
C ALA A 226 5.90 -0.59 17.92
N GLY A 227 6.03 0.46 18.74
CA GLY A 227 5.55 1.81 18.39
C GLY A 227 6.34 2.53 17.29
N ASP A 228 7.57 2.11 17.05
CA ASP A 228 8.47 2.74 16.07
C ASP A 228 8.43 2.02 14.72
N LEU A 229 8.29 0.70 14.71
CA LEU A 229 8.45 -0.10 13.49
C LEU A 229 7.42 0.22 12.40
N ARG A 230 6.14 0.37 12.79
CA ARG A 230 5.07 0.81 11.90
C ARG A 230 5.37 2.15 11.27
N THR A 231 5.79 3.10 12.11
CA THR A 231 6.12 4.47 11.70
C THR A 231 7.30 4.42 10.74
N LYS A 232 8.38 3.72 11.09
CA LYS A 232 9.56 3.51 10.25
C LYS A 232 9.19 2.91 8.90
N PHE A 233 8.32 1.91 8.86
CA PHE A 233 7.83 1.30 7.63
C PHE A 233 7.05 2.29 6.74
N ILE A 234 6.11 3.05 7.33
CA ILE A 234 5.37 4.10 6.62
C ILE A 234 6.35 5.14 6.08
N TRP A 235 7.29 5.59 6.90
CA TRP A 235 8.28 6.59 6.53
C TRP A 235 9.23 6.09 5.45
N GLY A 236 9.65 4.83 5.47
CA GLY A 236 10.49 4.23 4.44
C GLY A 236 9.84 4.24 3.05
N ARG A 237 8.52 4.11 2.99
CA ARG A 237 7.77 4.27 1.72
C ARG A 237 7.89 5.68 1.16
N PHE A 238 7.83 6.70 2.02
CA PHE A 238 7.98 8.10 1.64
C PHE A 238 9.44 8.50 1.41
N GLN A 239 10.39 7.84 2.09
CA GLN A 239 11.82 7.97 1.80
C GLN A 239 12.10 7.55 0.36
N PHE A 240 11.63 6.37 -0.04
CA PHE A 240 11.81 5.87 -1.40
C PHE A 240 11.26 6.84 -2.45
N GLN A 241 10.08 7.42 -2.23
CA GLN A 241 9.50 8.40 -3.16
C GLN A 241 10.25 9.73 -3.20
N GLN A 242 10.87 10.16 -2.09
CA GLN A 242 11.58 11.43 -2.00
C GLN A 242 13.03 11.35 -2.46
N THR A 243 13.69 10.21 -2.26
CA THR A 243 15.14 10.08 -2.44
C THR A 243 15.56 8.86 -3.26
N GLY A 244 14.67 7.89 -3.49
CA GLY A 244 14.99 6.59 -4.08
C GLY A 244 15.63 5.59 -3.12
N GLU A 245 15.91 6.01 -1.88
CA GLU A 245 16.54 5.15 -0.86
C GLU A 245 15.51 4.29 -0.15
N THR A 246 15.90 3.07 0.23
CA THR A 246 15.03 2.11 0.90
C THR A 246 15.45 1.82 2.34
N THR A 247 16.40 2.56 2.92
CA THR A 247 17.03 2.27 4.22
C THR A 247 16.01 2.04 5.34
N LEU A 248 15.08 2.98 5.55
CA LEU A 248 14.09 2.86 6.63
C LEU A 248 13.13 1.69 6.40
N LEU A 249 12.75 1.45 5.14
CA LEU A 249 11.88 0.32 4.81
C LEU A 249 12.62 -1.02 5.02
N ARG A 250 13.89 -1.09 4.65
CA ARG A 250 14.77 -2.24 4.85
C ARG A 250 14.94 -2.54 6.33
N GLU A 251 15.26 -1.53 7.15
CA GLU A 251 15.35 -1.68 8.61
C GLU A 251 14.03 -2.19 9.19
N ALA A 252 12.91 -1.62 8.73
CA ALA A 252 11.61 -2.05 9.23
C ALA A 252 11.27 -3.50 8.86
N LEU A 253 11.61 -3.93 7.65
CA LEU A 253 11.42 -5.30 7.22
C LEU A 253 12.42 -6.26 7.87
N ASP A 254 13.65 -5.81 8.16
CA ASP A 254 14.61 -6.62 8.91
C ASP A 254 14.06 -6.98 10.29
N GLU A 255 13.59 -5.98 11.04
CA GLU A 255 13.04 -6.21 12.38
C GLU A 255 11.71 -6.98 12.35
N GLY A 256 10.99 -6.95 11.23
CA GLY A 256 9.71 -7.64 11.02
C GLY A 256 9.83 -9.06 10.44
N ILE A 257 10.94 -9.41 9.79
CA ILE A 257 11.15 -10.70 9.13
C ILE A 257 12.01 -11.63 10.00
N ARG A 258 11.48 -12.82 10.28
CA ARG A 258 12.15 -13.88 11.05
C ARG A 258 12.21 -15.18 10.25
N PRO A 259 13.23 -16.03 10.41
CA PRO A 259 13.17 -17.39 9.90
C PRO A 259 11.95 -18.13 10.46
N THR A 260 11.34 -19.00 9.66
CA THR A 260 10.37 -19.95 10.19
C THR A 260 11.07 -20.98 11.09
N PRO A 261 10.38 -21.54 12.10
CA PRO A 261 10.96 -22.59 12.93
C PRO A 261 11.45 -23.80 12.14
N GLU A 262 10.82 -24.11 10.99
CA GLU A 262 11.27 -25.18 10.09
C GLU A 262 12.56 -24.82 9.34
N ALA A 263 12.74 -23.55 8.95
CA ALA A 263 13.97 -23.07 8.29
C ALA A 263 15.19 -23.13 9.22
N ASP A 264 15.01 -22.89 10.53
CA ASP A 264 16.07 -23.05 11.53
C ASP A 264 16.49 -24.51 11.76
N ALA A 265 15.65 -25.48 11.37
CA ALA A 265 15.90 -26.91 11.58
C ALA A 265 16.74 -27.55 10.45
N GLY A 266 17.05 -26.83 9.38
CA GLY A 266 17.87 -27.33 8.26
C GLY A 266 17.20 -28.44 7.44
N GLU A 267 15.88 -28.57 7.52
CA GLU A 267 15.11 -29.51 6.70
C GLU A 267 14.61 -28.81 5.41
N ASP A 268 14.61 -29.53 4.29
CA ASP A 268 14.06 -29.05 3.02
C ASP A 268 12.59 -28.61 3.23
N LEU A 269 12.32 -27.32 2.99
CA LEU A 269 11.00 -26.73 3.24
C LEU A 269 9.93 -27.43 2.39
N PRO A 270 8.86 -27.96 3.00
CA PRO A 270 7.74 -28.49 2.23
C PRO A 270 7.01 -27.33 1.54
N VAL A 271 6.82 -27.45 0.23
CA VAL A 271 5.90 -26.63 -0.56
C VAL A 271 4.48 -27.04 -0.15
N GLY A 272 3.98 -26.49 0.96
CA GLY A 272 2.71 -26.89 1.58
C GLY A 272 2.23 -25.86 2.61
N PRO A 273 0.94 -25.95 3.03
CA PRO A 273 0.24 -24.85 3.68
C PRO A 273 0.89 -24.42 5.01
N ILE A 274 0.93 -23.10 5.17
CA ILE A 274 1.52 -22.36 6.29
C ILE A 274 0.91 -22.83 7.62
N ILE A 275 1.76 -23.13 8.59
CA ILE A 275 1.39 -23.65 9.92
C ILE A 275 0.60 -22.61 10.72
N GLU A 276 -0.52 -23.06 11.33
CA GLU A 276 -1.39 -22.28 12.22
C GLU A 276 -0.59 -21.64 13.37
N ARG A 277 -0.30 -20.35 13.25
CA ARG A 277 -0.06 -19.45 14.39
C ARG A 277 -0.99 -18.26 14.24
N GLY A 278 -1.98 -18.15 15.11
CA GLY A 278 -3.00 -17.10 15.06
C GLY A 278 -2.38 -15.70 15.25
N TYR A 279 -2.78 -14.76 14.40
CA TYR A 279 -2.38 -13.35 14.45
C TYR A 279 -3.32 -12.53 15.33
N ASP A 280 -2.84 -11.37 15.77
CA ASP A 280 -3.71 -10.28 16.18
C ASP A 280 -3.79 -9.25 15.04
N VAL A 281 -4.72 -9.57 14.15
CA VAL A 281 -5.34 -8.76 13.08
C VAL A 281 -5.59 -7.28 13.37
N SER A 282 -5.64 -6.85 14.64
CA SER A 282 -5.67 -5.43 14.97
C SER A 282 -4.38 -4.71 14.58
N ALA A 283 -3.23 -5.38 14.63
CA ALA A 283 -1.94 -4.83 14.22
C ALA A 283 -1.87 -4.56 12.71
N LEU A 284 -2.46 -5.44 11.89
CA LEU A 284 -2.57 -5.27 10.43
C LEU A 284 -3.54 -4.15 10.06
N SER A 285 -4.66 -4.04 10.77
CA SER A 285 -5.59 -2.90 10.62
C SER A 285 -4.92 -1.59 11.05
N ALA A 286 -4.13 -1.59 12.12
CA ALA A 286 -3.36 -0.41 12.53
C ALA A 286 -2.29 -0.05 11.49
N ALA A 287 -1.48 -1.01 11.03
CA ALA A 287 -0.45 -0.80 10.00
C ALA A 287 -1.02 -0.28 8.67
N ALA A 288 -2.27 -0.65 8.34
CA ALA A 288 -2.94 -0.25 7.12
C ALA A 288 -3.91 0.93 7.25
N ALA A 289 -4.35 1.26 8.46
CA ALA A 289 -4.97 2.54 8.74
C ALA A 289 -3.95 3.59 8.29
N GLY A 290 -4.33 4.43 7.32
CA GLY A 290 -3.55 5.62 7.02
C GLY A 290 -3.27 6.41 8.31
N HIS A 291 -2.33 7.34 8.27
CA HIS A 291 -2.14 8.26 9.40
C HIS A 291 -3.52 8.79 9.82
N PRO A 292 -3.95 8.62 11.09
CA PRO A 292 -5.17 9.28 11.53
C PRO A 292 -4.92 10.77 11.32
N ARG A 293 -5.77 11.38 10.47
CA ARG A 293 -5.71 12.73 9.86
C ARG A 293 -5.23 12.76 8.39
N SER A 294 -6.05 12.26 7.48
CA SER A 294 -6.06 12.75 6.09
C SER A 294 -7.30 13.60 5.77
N THR A 295 -7.87 14.26 6.77
CA THR A 295 -8.98 15.22 6.62
C THR A 295 -8.82 16.36 7.62
N GLY A 296 -8.40 17.53 7.13
CA GLY A 296 -8.90 18.82 7.59
C GLY A 296 -8.63 19.36 9.01
N ALA A 297 -7.73 18.81 9.84
CA ALA A 297 -7.53 19.38 11.19
C ALA A 297 -6.09 19.36 11.73
N MET A 298 -5.26 20.29 11.25
CA MET A 298 -4.40 21.11 12.12
C MET A 298 -3.84 22.33 11.35
N LEU A 299 -4.39 23.50 11.67
CA LEU A 299 -3.83 24.86 11.46
C LEU A 299 -3.65 25.35 10.01
N GLY A 300 -4.63 26.15 9.56
CA GLY A 300 -4.38 27.35 8.76
C GLY A 300 -3.78 27.16 7.37
N TYR A 301 -4.54 26.58 6.45
CA TYR A 301 -4.26 26.67 5.01
C TYR A 301 -4.43 28.12 4.53
N ASN A 302 -3.37 28.70 3.97
CA ASN A 302 -3.39 30.00 3.30
C ASN A 302 -3.07 29.81 1.81
N GLU A 303 -3.93 30.35 0.96
CA GLU A 303 -4.17 29.99 -0.44
C GLU A 303 -3.14 30.58 -1.44
N ALA A 304 -1.87 30.70 -1.05
CA ALA A 304 -0.87 31.46 -1.81
C ALA A 304 0.29 30.64 -2.42
N ALA A 305 0.38 29.33 -2.20
CA ALA A 305 1.49 28.51 -2.71
C ALA A 305 1.15 27.81 -4.03
N HIS A 306 0.68 28.55 -5.04
CA HIS A 306 0.40 28.01 -6.37
C HIS A 306 1.14 28.75 -7.50
N VAL A 307 2.41 29.10 -7.31
CA VAL A 307 3.30 29.50 -8.41
C VAL A 307 4.76 29.14 -8.09
N ALA A 308 5.18 27.91 -8.36
CA ALA A 308 6.58 27.59 -8.65
C ALA A 308 6.67 26.20 -9.29
N GLY A 309 6.93 26.18 -10.61
CA GLY A 309 7.18 24.94 -11.34
C GLY A 309 8.29 24.14 -10.66
N HIS A 310 7.95 22.92 -10.25
CA HIS A 310 8.94 21.93 -9.84
C HIS A 310 9.42 21.18 -11.09
N PRO A 311 10.73 20.94 -11.23
CA PRO A 311 11.24 20.10 -12.29
C PRO A 311 10.71 18.68 -12.08
N ALA A 312 10.43 17.97 -13.18
CA ALA A 312 10.29 16.53 -13.12
C ALA A 312 11.53 15.95 -12.41
N PRO A 313 11.37 15.01 -11.46
CA PRO A 313 12.53 14.31 -10.94
C PRO A 313 13.24 13.63 -12.10
N ALA A 314 14.57 13.79 -12.14
CA ALA A 314 15.45 13.26 -13.17
C ALA A 314 15.10 11.80 -13.46
N ASP A 315 15.12 11.46 -14.75
CA ASP A 315 15.02 10.11 -15.27
C ASP A 315 15.84 9.16 -14.38
N VAL A 316 15.15 8.37 -13.54
CA VAL A 316 15.71 7.14 -13.03
C VAL A 316 15.78 6.24 -14.25
N GLU A 317 16.94 6.26 -14.89
CA GLU A 317 17.28 5.46 -16.07
C GLU A 317 17.03 3.98 -15.73
N LEU A 318 15.84 3.49 -16.09
CA LEU A 318 15.57 2.06 -16.16
C LEU A 318 16.40 1.55 -17.34
N ALA A 319 17.60 1.04 -17.04
CA ALA A 319 18.57 0.58 -18.00
C ALA A 319 17.93 -0.24 -19.13
N HIS A 320 17.83 0.37 -20.31
CA HIS A 320 17.53 -0.30 -21.56
C HIS A 320 18.84 -0.91 -22.10
N GLY A 321 19.13 -2.13 -21.68
CA GLY A 321 20.23 -2.94 -22.22
C GLY A 321 19.74 -3.93 -23.28
N HIS A 322 19.36 -3.44 -24.47
CA HIS A 322 19.41 -4.27 -25.67
C HIS A 322 20.76 -4.03 -26.36
N THR A 323 21.69 -4.95 -26.17
CA THR A 323 22.71 -5.25 -27.17
C THR A 323 22.71 -6.75 -27.38
N ALA A 324 22.16 -7.17 -28.51
CA ALA A 324 22.52 -8.44 -29.10
C ALA A 324 24.02 -8.34 -29.44
N ASP A 325 24.84 -9.20 -28.84
CA ASP A 325 26.05 -9.66 -29.50
C ASP A 325 26.19 -11.17 -29.29
N SER A 326 26.20 -11.86 -30.41
CA SER A 326 26.38 -13.29 -30.57
C SER A 326 27.87 -13.61 -30.55
N GLY A 327 28.33 -14.43 -29.61
CA GLY A 327 29.74 -14.81 -29.63
C GLY A 327 30.17 -15.80 -28.57
N TYR A 328 29.69 -17.04 -28.63
CA TYR A 328 30.45 -18.20 -28.13
C TYR A 328 30.22 -19.41 -29.05
N GLU A 329 31.14 -19.60 -30.00
CA GLU A 329 31.53 -20.92 -30.47
C GLU A 329 32.72 -21.39 -29.60
N ARG A 330 32.49 -22.42 -28.79
CA ARG A 330 32.98 -23.79 -29.03
C ARG A 330 32.25 -24.75 -28.11
#